data_AF-A0A9D5NCJ2-F1
#
_entry.id   AF-A0A9D5NCJ2-F1
#
_cell.length_a   1.000
_cell.length_b   1.000
_cell.length_c   1.000
_cell.angle_alpha   90.00
_cell.angle_beta   90.00
_cell.angle_gamma   90.00
#
_symmetry.space_group_name_H-M   'P 1'
#
loop_
_entity.id
_entity.type
_entity.pdbx_description
1 polymer ?
#
loop_
_entity_poly.entity_id
_entity_poly.type
_entity_poly.pdbx_seq_one_letter_code
_entity_poly.pdbx_strand_id
1 'polypeptide(L)'
;MDRIIFDFETETFTVENDEGTMEHKLPGLKNSRERILADAGIMIMDASEMNELFRQYQDGTLDQEEFFEKIMESLVDHVKSRYHDSLN
;
A
#
# COMPACT_ATOMS: atom_id res chain seq x y z
N MET A 1 7.88 5.78 13.63
CA MET A 1 7.50 6.14 12.25
C MET A 1 6.80 4.94 11.71
N ASP A 2 5.49 5.03 11.60
CA ASP A 2 4.68 3.95 11.08
C ASP A 2 4.93 3.85 9.58
N ARG A 3 5.25 2.66 9.10
CA ARG A 3 5.56 2.42 7.69
C ARG A 3 4.78 1.23 7.16
N ILE A 4 4.44 1.33 5.89
CA ILE A 4 3.78 0.26 5.16
C ILE A 4 4.72 -0.20 4.08
N ILE A 5 4.89 -1.52 3.99
CA ILE A 5 5.71 -2.18 3.00
C ILE A 5 4.79 -3.01 2.11
N PHE A 6 4.78 -2.69 0.82
CA PHE A 6 4.14 -3.49 -0.21
C PHE A 6 5.20 -4.32 -0.92
N ASP A 7 5.12 -5.64 -0.79
CA ASP A 7 5.94 -6.57 -1.55
C ASP A 7 5.10 -7.13 -2.71
N PHE A 8 5.45 -6.69 -3.92
CA PHE A 8 4.76 -7.07 -5.15
C PHE A 8 5.18 -8.47 -5.63
N GLU A 9 6.30 -9.02 -5.13
CA GLU A 9 6.75 -10.35 -5.51
C GLU A 9 6.04 -11.43 -4.71
N THR A 10 5.92 -11.23 -3.39
CA THR A 10 5.23 -12.15 -2.48
C THR A 10 3.74 -11.83 -2.28
N GLU A 11 3.27 -10.73 -2.89
CA GLU A 11 1.89 -10.26 -2.79
C GLU A 11 1.45 -10.04 -1.34
N THR A 12 2.35 -9.44 -0.56
CA THR A 12 2.12 -9.14 0.86
C THR A 12 2.15 -7.65 1.11
N PHE A 13 1.30 -7.22 2.04
CA PHE A 13 1.49 -5.95 2.72
C PHE A 13 1.91 -6.19 4.16
N THR A 14 2.80 -5.32 4.62
CA THR A 14 3.23 -5.28 6.02
C THR A 14 2.99 -3.89 6.56
N VAL A 15 2.30 -3.79 7.69
CA VAL A 15 2.18 -2.57 8.47
C VAL A 15 3.09 -2.71 9.68
N GLU A 16 4.07 -1.82 9.79
CA GLU A 16 4.93 -1.70 10.97
C GLU A 16 4.56 -0.41 11.70
N ASN A 17 4.01 -0.55 12.89
CA ASN A 17 3.64 0.57 13.76
C ASN A 17 4.17 0.37 15.19
N ASP A 18 3.93 1.34 16.07
CA ASP A 18 4.32 1.25 17.49
C ASP A 18 3.64 0.08 18.25
N GLU A 19 2.55 -0.48 17.74
CA GLU A 19 1.84 -1.64 18.32
C GLU A 19 2.41 -3.00 17.84
N GLY A 20 3.15 -3.01 16.73
CA GLY A 20 3.85 -4.19 16.21
C GLY A 20 3.90 -4.26 14.68
N THR A 21 4.21 -5.46 14.19
CA THR A 21 4.27 -5.77 12.75
C THR A 21 3.09 -6.67 12.39
N MET A 22 2.29 -6.26 11.41
CA MET A 22 1.19 -7.05 10.86
C MET A 22 1.43 -7.32 9.38
N GLU A 23 1.41 -8.59 9.00
CA GLU A 23 1.57 -9.03 7.62
C GLU A 23 0.29 -9.69 7.13
N HIS A 24 -0.09 -9.36 5.90
CA HIS A 24 -1.29 -9.88 5.26
C HIS A 24 -1.04 -10.06 3.76
N LYS A 25 -1.71 -11.05 3.16
CA LYS A 25 -1.64 -11.27 1.72
C LYS A 25 -2.67 -10.42 0.98
N LEU A 26 -2.22 -9.74 -0.08
CA LEU A 26 -3.06 -9.05 -1.05
C LEU A 26 -2.94 -9.75 -2.40
N PRO A 27 -3.68 -10.84 -2.63
CA PRO A 27 -3.70 -11.51 -3.93
C PRO A 27 -4.11 -10.53 -5.02
N GLY A 28 -3.31 -10.45 -6.09
CA GLY A 28 -3.49 -9.50 -7.19
C GLY A 28 -2.57 -8.29 -7.14
N LEU A 29 -1.86 -8.06 -6.02
CA LEU A 29 -0.88 -6.97 -5.89
C LEU A 29 0.21 -7.05 -6.96
N LYS A 30 0.66 -8.26 -7.31
CA LYS A 30 1.68 -8.44 -8.36
C LYS A 30 1.23 -7.93 -9.73
N ASN A 31 -0.06 -8.04 -10.05
CA ASN A 31 -0.62 -7.54 -11.32
C ASN A 31 -0.66 -6.01 -11.35
N SER A 32 -0.73 -5.39 -10.18
CA SER A 32 -0.69 -3.94 -10.01
C SER A 32 0.70 -3.34 -10.19
N ARG A 33 1.76 -4.17 -10.21
CA ARG A 33 3.15 -3.76 -10.42
C ARG A 33 3.41 -3.11 -11.79
N GLU A 34 2.62 -3.42 -12.82
CA GLU A 34 2.76 -2.73 -14.11
C GLU A 34 2.09 -1.35 -14.10
N ARG A 35 1.07 -1.17 -13.25
CA ARG A 35 0.31 0.09 -13.09
C ARG A 35 0.98 1.06 -12.14
N ILE A 36 1.52 0.55 -11.04
CA ILE A 36 2.32 1.28 -10.06
C ILE A 36 3.74 1.17 -10.57
N LEU A 37 4.40 2.27 -10.95
CA LEU A 37 5.75 2.33 -11.55
C LEU A 37 6.87 1.82 -10.60
N ALA A 38 6.71 0.64 -10.02
CA ALA A 38 7.58 0.02 -9.04
C ALA A 38 8.64 -0.80 -9.77
N ASP A 39 9.69 -0.09 -10.23
CA ASP A 39 10.92 -0.72 -10.71
C ASP A 39 11.56 -1.58 -9.59
N ALA A 40 11.37 -1.15 -8.33
CA ALA A 40 11.68 -1.92 -7.13
C ALA A 40 10.50 -2.83 -6.75
N GLY A 41 10.73 -4.14 -6.63
CA GLY A 41 9.71 -5.11 -6.20
C GLY A 41 9.10 -4.86 -4.82
N ILE A 42 9.62 -3.89 -4.07
CA ILE A 42 9.16 -3.44 -2.76
C ILE A 42 8.90 -1.94 -2.79
N MET A 43 7.74 -1.51 -2.31
CA MET A 43 7.41 -0.10 -2.08
C MET A 43 7.21 0.16 -0.59
N ILE A 44 7.81 1.23 -0.10
CA ILE A 44 7.69 1.66 1.30
C ILE A 44 6.98 3.01 1.34
N MET A 45 5.91 3.10 2.11
CA MET A 45 5.10 4.30 2.28
C MET A 45 4.96 4.67 3.75
N ASP A 46 4.68 5.95 4.03
CA ASP A 46 4.36 6.41 5.37
C ASP A 46 2.94 5.96 5.75
N ALA A 47 2.78 5.36 6.92
CA ALA A 47 1.48 4.83 7.31
C ALA A 47 0.44 5.88 7.61
N SER A 48 0.84 7.15 7.81
CA SER A 48 -0.11 8.24 8.06
C SER A 48 -1.14 8.40 6.95
N GLU A 49 -0.78 8.12 5.69
CA GLU A 49 -1.69 8.27 4.54
C GLU A 49 -2.69 7.10 4.39
N MET A 50 -2.35 5.91 4.89
CA MET A 50 -3.16 4.70 4.66
C MET A 50 -3.65 4.02 5.95
N ASN A 51 -3.24 4.49 7.14
CA ASN A 51 -3.66 3.95 8.43
C ASN A 51 -5.17 3.89 8.58
N GLU A 52 -5.90 4.87 8.03
CA GLU A 52 -7.36 4.87 8.07
C GLU A 52 -7.95 3.70 7.24
N LEU A 53 -7.39 3.41 6.06
CA LEU A 53 -7.81 2.28 5.23
C LEU A 53 -7.53 0.94 5.92
N PHE A 54 -6.36 0.79 6.54
CA PHE A 54 -6.03 -0.42 7.30
C PHE A 54 -6.97 -0.61 8.48
N ARG A 55 -7.26 0.46 9.22
CA ARG A 55 -8.18 0.40 10.36
C ARG A 55 -9.57 -0.02 9.94
N GLN A 56 -10.07 0.51 8.82
CA GLN A 56 -11.36 0.11 8.26
C GLN A 56 -11.37 -1.37 7.81
N TYR A 57 -10.27 -1.84 7.21
CA TYR A 57 -10.13 -3.26 6.85
C TYR A 57 -10.09 -4.18 8.09
N GLN A 58 -9.36 -3.79 9.14
CA GLN A 58 -9.23 -4.56 10.37
C GLN A 58 -10.52 -4.64 11.19
N ASP A 59 -11.29 -3.55 11.23
CA ASP A 59 -12.60 -3.49 11.86
C ASP A 59 -13.68 -4.20 11.03
N GLY A 60 -13.39 -4.55 9.77
CA GLY A 60 -14.32 -5.18 8.85
C GLY A 60 -15.30 -4.19 8.20
N THR A 61 -15.05 -2.88 8.34
CA THR A 61 -15.77 -1.82 7.62
C THR A 61 -15.51 -1.91 6.11
N LEU A 62 -14.28 -2.26 5.70
CA LEU A 62 -13.93 -2.56 4.31
C LEU A 62 -13.71 -4.07 4.16
N ASP A 63 -14.27 -4.65 3.11
CA ASP A 63 -13.86 -5.98 2.69
C ASP A 63 -12.51 -5.94 1.94
N GLN A 64 -11.95 -7.11 1.66
CA GLN A 64 -10.63 -7.23 1.04
C GLN A 64 -10.58 -6.62 -0.37
N GLU A 65 -11.66 -6.71 -1.14
CA GLU A 65 -11.74 -6.16 -2.51
C GLU A 65 -11.80 -4.64 -2.45
N GLU A 66 -12.69 -4.08 -1.61
CA GLU A 66 -12.79 -2.63 -1.42
C GLU A 66 -11.51 -2.02 -0.86
N PHE A 67 -10.88 -2.70 0.11
CA PHE A 67 -9.59 -2.29 0.66
C PHE A 67 -8.51 -2.28 -0.42
N PHE A 68 -8.44 -3.33 -1.24
CA PHE A 68 -7.47 -3.42 -2.33
C PHE A 68 -7.66 -2.30 -3.36
N GLU A 69 -8.89 -2.01 -3.78
CA GLU A 69 -9.16 -0.92 -4.72
C GLU A 69 -8.71 0.44 -4.16
N LYS A 70 -9.05 0.74 -2.90
CA LYS A 70 -8.68 2.02 -2.26
C LYS A 70 -7.17 2.18 -2.09
N ILE A 71 -6.49 1.13 -1.65
CA ILE A 71 -5.02 1.11 -1.54
C ILE A 71 -4.39 1.34 -2.91
N MET A 72 -4.93 0.70 -3.95
CA MET A 72 -4.44 0.83 -5.32
C MET A 72 -4.59 2.25 -5.87
N GLU A 73 -5.72 2.92 -5.61
CA GLU A 73 -5.90 4.32 -5.96
C GLU A 73 -4.89 5.22 -5.24
N SER A 74 -4.73 5.06 -3.92
CA SER A 74 -3.76 5.83 -3.13
C SER A 74 -2.32 5.58 -3.56
N LEU A 75 -1.96 4.34 -3.93
CA LEU A 75 -0.64 3.99 -4.47
C LEU A 75 -0.35 4.72 -5.78
N VAL A 76 -1.31 4.71 -6.71
CA VAL A 76 -1.18 5.39 -8.00
C VAL A 76 -1.04 6.90 -7.82
N ASP A 77 -1.84 7.50 -6.93
CA ASP A 77 -1.77 8.93 -6.66
C ASP A 77 -0.47 9.33 -5.96
N HIS A 78 0.02 8.52 -5.02
CA HIS A 78 1.32 8.76 -4.38
C HIS A 78 2.47 8.72 -5.39
N VAL A 79 2.49 7.72 -6.28
CA VAL A 79 3.50 7.62 -7.35
C VAL A 79 3.41 8.80 -8.31
N LYS A 80 2.20 9.17 -8.77
CA LYS A 80 2.01 10.34 -9.63
C LYS A 80 2.51 11.62 -8.97
N SER A 81 2.19 11.83 -7.69
CA SER A 81 2.64 12.99 -6.93
C SER A 81 4.17 13.07 -6.89
N ARG A 82 4.85 11.98 -6.52
CA ARG A 82 6.33 11.89 -6.51
C ARG A 82 6.99 12.16 -7.86
N TYR A 83 6.39 11.64 -8.94
CA TYR A 83 6.85 11.90 -10.30
C TYR A 83 6.68 13.37 -10.69
N HIS A 84 5.57 14.00 -10.30
CA HIS A 84 5.28 15.39 -10.60
C HIS A 84 6.19 16.36 -9.84
N ASP A 85 6.53 16.05 -8.59
CA ASP A 85 7.50 16.81 -7.77
C ASP A 85 8.94 16.67 -8.27
N SER A 86 9.31 15.57 -8.95
CA SER A 86 10.66 15.41 -9.50
C SER A 86 10.89 16.13 -10.83
N LEU A 87 9.85 16.72 -11.43
CA LEU A 87 9.90 17.43 -12.71
C LEU A 87 9.81 18.96 -12.59
N ASN A 88 9.69 19.50 -11.36
CA ASN A 88 9.77 20.94 -11.05
C ASN A 88 11.08 21.28 -10.34
#